data_AF-A0A9W8HMD0-F1
#
_entry.id   AF-A0A9W8HMD0-F1
#
_cell.length_a   1.000
_cell.length_b   1.000
_cell.length_c   1.000
_cell.angle_alpha   90.00
_cell.angle_beta   90.00
_cell.angle_gamma   90.00
#
_symmetry.space_group_name_H-M   'P 1'
#
loop_
_entity.id
_entity.type
_entity.pdbx_description
1 polymer ?
#
loop_
_entity_poly.entity_id
_entity_poly.type
_entity_poly.pdbx_seq_one_letter_code
_entity_poly.pdbx_strand_id
1 'polypeptide(L)'
;MYPGRRVVRLLRLLWAALLLYGELGIYYHRVGRCQWPDGAEAAGNGVARIAVVADPQIVDHYSYGQTGLLLRVVEFFTDIYMRKSYVVLQQLRRPEAAVFLGDLMDGGREWGDADWESEYQRYRSIFVNRRPNEMRVYEMAGNHDIGIGNTVVEPALARFLKRVGPTNQVFEAGGYQIALLDTLTLLSDDARVSNGSRQMVEWLAEQRQSKGAKPRILFTHVPLWRPDGTPCGPLRQSRRDALIDASGYQFRNELFENTTRHLLDAIQPDAVLSGDDHDTCTVVHTVPATGKRAPEYTIGAFGWASGTPVASYGLLTLHPGSEDGVQPPRFALRNCFLPYQLGIYMWYLGALAATLMAAAASGFQRPWSSFGQQFGQLRAAAEVDKARTRANDAAYLPLPATARAGWHAARLPFARHAVRIVVEVAALAVPLYAALLLFFYIV
;
A
#
# COMPACT_ATOMS: atom_id res chain seq x y z
N MET A 1 24.07 32.21 22.74
CA MET A 1 23.10 31.58 21.79
C MET A 1 22.02 30.88 22.62
N TYR A 2 20.75 31.33 22.58
CA TYR A 2 19.69 30.76 23.42
C TYR A 2 19.58 29.23 23.23
N PRO A 3 19.63 28.41 24.31
CA PRO A 3 19.63 26.94 24.21
C PRO A 3 18.48 26.39 23.37
N GLY A 4 17.29 27.01 23.45
CA GLY A 4 16.12 26.64 22.64
C GLY A 4 16.32 26.78 21.12
N ARG A 5 17.14 27.72 20.63
CA ARG A 5 17.37 27.88 19.17
C ARG A 5 18.22 26.76 18.56
N ARG A 6 19.05 26.08 19.36
CA ARG A 6 19.80 24.91 18.90
C ARG A 6 18.88 23.68 18.86
N VAL A 7 18.10 23.47 19.91
CA VAL A 7 17.11 22.39 20.01
C VAL A 7 16.10 22.46 18.86
N VAL A 8 15.50 23.62 18.61
CA VAL A 8 14.55 23.80 17.49
C VAL A 8 15.18 23.48 16.14
N ARG A 9 16.42 23.94 15.88
CA ARG A 9 17.11 23.66 14.62
C ARG A 9 17.37 22.17 14.41
N LEU A 10 17.82 21.47 15.45
CA LEU A 10 18.05 20.03 15.39
C LEU A 10 16.74 19.27 15.17
N LEU A 11 15.67 19.62 15.88
CA LEU A 11 14.36 19.01 15.70
C LEU A 11 13.80 19.26 14.31
N ARG A 12 13.96 20.48 13.77
CA ARG A 12 13.57 20.80 12.39
C ARG A 12 14.32 19.95 11.36
N LEU A 13 15.63 19.81 11.51
CA LEU A 13 16.46 18.96 10.63
C LEU A 13 16.06 17.48 10.75
N LEU A 14 15.81 17.01 11.97
CA LEU A 14 15.32 15.66 12.22
C LEU A 14 14.00 15.41 11.50
N TRP A 15 13.00 16.28 11.69
CA TRP A 15 11.70 16.15 11.03
C TRP A 15 11.81 16.26 9.50
N ALA A 16 12.64 17.17 8.99
CA ALA A 16 12.85 17.28 7.55
C ALA A 16 13.45 16.00 6.97
N ALA A 17 14.51 15.47 7.59
CA ALA A 17 15.14 14.22 7.18
C ALA A 17 14.17 13.03 7.28
N LEU A 18 13.40 12.95 8.38
CA LEU A 18 12.46 11.86 8.62
C LEU A 18 11.32 11.87 7.61
N LEU A 19 10.74 13.03 7.29
CA LEU A 19 9.68 13.16 6.30
C LEU A 19 10.19 12.90 4.89
N LEU A 20 11.36 13.43 4.52
CA LEU A 20 11.98 13.16 3.22
C LEU A 20 12.30 11.66 3.06
N TYR A 21 12.82 11.03 4.11
CA TYR A 21 13.10 9.61 4.07
C TYR A 21 11.82 8.76 4.05
N GLY A 22 10.83 9.06 4.89
CA GLY A 22 9.60 8.29 5.01
C GLY A 22 8.65 8.44 3.83
N GLU A 23 8.41 9.67 3.36
CA GLU A 23 7.44 9.94 2.29
C GLU A 23 8.01 9.78 0.88
N LEU A 24 9.34 9.84 0.72
CA LEU A 24 10.01 9.73 -0.58
C LEU A 24 11.04 8.60 -0.59
N GLY A 25 12.05 8.69 0.28
CA GLY A 25 13.20 7.80 0.29
C GLY A 25 12.86 6.31 0.35
N ILE A 26 11.98 5.91 1.26
CA ILE A 26 11.58 4.50 1.44
C ILE A 26 10.86 3.96 0.21
N TYR A 27 9.98 4.75 -0.42
CA TYR A 27 9.23 4.32 -1.61
C TYR A 27 10.18 4.08 -2.78
N TYR A 28 11.04 5.06 -3.10
CA TYR A 28 12.04 4.92 -4.16
C TYR A 28 13.05 3.80 -3.86
N HIS A 29 13.40 3.61 -2.60
CA HIS A 29 14.33 2.56 -2.20
C HIS A 29 13.73 1.15 -2.33
N ARG A 30 12.50 0.94 -1.83
CA ARG A 30 11.83 -0.37 -1.85
C ARG A 30 11.51 -0.82 -3.28
N VAL A 31 10.87 0.04 -4.06
CA VAL A 31 10.58 -0.22 -5.47
C VAL A 31 11.87 -0.24 -6.31
N GLY A 32 12.84 0.60 -5.97
CA GLY A 32 14.15 0.64 -6.62
C GLY A 32 14.96 -0.64 -6.47
N ARG A 33 14.88 -1.31 -5.30
CA ARG A 33 15.61 -2.57 -5.05
C ARG A 33 14.98 -3.79 -5.73
N CYS A 34 13.67 -3.76 -6.00
CA CYS A 34 13.02 -4.85 -6.71
C CYS A 34 13.18 -4.67 -8.23
N GLN A 35 14.30 -5.14 -8.76
CA GLN A 35 14.58 -5.11 -10.20
C GLN A 35 13.72 -6.13 -10.96
N TRP A 36 13.58 -5.95 -12.28
CA TRP A 36 12.97 -6.98 -13.12
C TRP A 36 13.73 -8.33 -12.98
N PRO A 37 13.03 -9.48 -12.98
CA PRO A 37 13.70 -10.77 -12.99
C PRO A 37 14.51 -10.98 -14.27
N ASP A 38 15.49 -11.88 -14.22
CA ASP A 38 16.36 -12.28 -15.34
C ASP A 38 17.12 -11.15 -16.05
N GLY A 39 17.35 -10.03 -15.37
CA GLY A 39 18.10 -8.91 -15.94
C GLY A 39 17.37 -8.21 -17.10
N ALA A 40 16.04 -8.33 -17.15
CA ALA A 40 15.20 -7.81 -18.25
C ALA A 40 15.27 -6.29 -18.47
N GLU A 41 15.90 -5.56 -17.56
CA GLU A 41 16.21 -4.12 -17.67
C GLU A 41 17.15 -3.82 -18.83
N ALA A 42 18.10 -4.72 -19.09
CA ALA A 42 19.07 -4.59 -20.18
C ALA A 42 18.68 -5.43 -21.42
N ALA A 43 17.53 -6.11 -21.39
CA ALA A 43 17.13 -7.01 -22.45
C ALA A 43 16.65 -6.24 -23.70
N GLY A 44 17.06 -6.73 -24.87
CA GLY A 44 16.77 -6.13 -26.17
C GLY A 44 15.32 -6.25 -26.61
N ASN A 45 15.08 -5.89 -27.88
CA ASN A 45 13.75 -5.88 -28.50
C ASN A 45 13.04 -7.24 -28.35
N GLY A 46 11.74 -7.20 -28.04
CA GLY A 46 10.88 -8.38 -27.95
C GLY A 46 10.62 -8.91 -26.53
N VAL A 47 11.40 -8.50 -25.53
CA VAL A 47 11.12 -8.86 -24.12
C VAL A 47 10.02 -7.99 -23.55
N ALA A 48 8.96 -8.62 -23.06
CA ALA A 48 7.83 -7.94 -22.45
C ALA A 48 7.99 -7.81 -20.93
N ARG A 49 7.61 -6.63 -20.39
CA ARG A 49 7.72 -6.26 -18.97
C ARG A 49 6.39 -5.81 -18.41
N ILE A 50 5.70 -6.72 -17.72
CA ILE A 50 4.35 -6.51 -17.21
C ILE A 50 4.40 -6.34 -15.69
N ALA A 51 3.88 -5.22 -15.19
CA ALA A 51 3.60 -5.05 -13.78
C ALA A 51 2.23 -5.67 -13.45
N VAL A 52 2.14 -6.38 -12.34
CA VAL A 52 0.91 -7.04 -11.90
C VAL A 52 0.50 -6.48 -10.55
N VAL A 53 -0.71 -5.95 -10.48
CA VAL A 53 -1.27 -5.29 -9.30
C VAL A 53 -2.50 -6.10 -8.89
N ALA A 54 -2.55 -6.61 -7.67
CA ALA A 54 -3.71 -7.31 -7.15
C ALA A 54 -4.36 -6.49 -6.05
N ASP A 55 -5.68 -6.61 -5.94
CA ASP A 55 -6.50 -6.06 -4.85
C ASP A 55 -6.08 -4.63 -4.44
N PRO A 56 -6.17 -3.64 -5.35
CA PRO A 56 -6.06 -2.25 -4.95
C PRO A 56 -7.01 -1.90 -3.81
N GLN A 57 -8.25 -2.42 -3.89
CA GLN A 57 -9.32 -2.30 -2.89
C GLN A 57 -9.31 -0.92 -2.24
N ILE A 58 -9.64 0.11 -3.01
CA ILE A 58 -9.75 1.45 -2.40
C ILE A 58 -10.77 1.39 -1.26
N VAL A 59 -10.34 1.78 -0.08
CA VAL A 59 -11.19 1.73 1.12
C VAL A 59 -12.35 2.68 0.94
N ASP A 60 -13.56 2.22 1.27
CA ASP A 60 -14.79 3.00 1.18
C ASP A 60 -15.76 2.65 2.32
N HIS A 61 -17.02 3.08 2.19
CA HIS A 61 -18.08 2.86 3.18
C HIS A 61 -18.35 1.38 3.49
N TYR A 62 -18.10 0.49 2.54
CA TYR A 62 -18.39 -0.94 2.65
C TYR A 62 -17.22 -1.77 3.21
N SER A 63 -16.05 -1.16 3.41
CA SER A 63 -14.86 -1.87 3.89
C SER A 63 -14.95 -2.36 5.34
N TYR A 64 -15.02 -1.42 6.31
CA TYR A 64 -14.82 -1.72 7.74
C TYR A 64 -15.92 -1.15 8.64
N GLY A 65 -17.12 -0.90 8.09
CA GLY A 65 -18.24 -0.27 8.82
C GLY A 65 -17.94 1.14 9.33
N GLN A 66 -16.93 1.79 8.76
CA GLN A 66 -16.51 3.14 9.13
C GLN A 66 -17.34 4.18 8.38
N THR A 67 -17.65 5.29 9.04
CA THR A 67 -18.43 6.37 8.45
C THR A 67 -17.88 7.74 8.84
N GLY A 68 -18.32 8.78 8.12
CA GLY A 68 -18.01 10.17 8.45
C GLY A 68 -16.52 10.50 8.38
N LEU A 69 -16.04 11.33 9.31
CA LEU A 69 -14.68 11.87 9.29
C LEU A 69 -13.60 10.80 9.39
N LEU A 70 -13.83 9.73 10.17
CA LEU A 70 -12.86 8.64 10.31
C LEU A 70 -12.61 7.95 8.97
N LEU A 71 -13.69 7.63 8.25
CA LEU A 71 -13.59 7.05 6.91
C LEU A 71 -12.79 7.96 5.98
N ARG A 72 -13.10 9.26 5.92
CA ARG A 72 -12.35 10.22 5.08
C ARG A 72 -10.85 10.27 5.40
N VAL A 73 -10.48 10.13 6.66
CA VAL A 73 -9.07 10.06 7.08
C VAL A 73 -8.41 8.77 6.62
N VAL A 74 -9.10 7.64 6.77
CA VAL A 74 -8.60 6.33 6.32
C VAL A 74 -8.46 6.31 4.80
N GLU A 75 -9.49 6.72 4.06
CA GLU A 75 -9.48 6.93 2.59
C GLU A 75 -8.26 7.74 2.17
N PHE A 76 -8.04 8.90 2.78
CA PHE A 76 -6.91 9.76 2.43
C PHE A 76 -5.55 9.07 2.57
N PHE A 77 -5.34 8.35 3.69
CA PHE A 77 -4.05 7.71 3.96
C PHE A 77 -3.82 6.42 3.18
N THR A 78 -4.88 5.69 2.82
CA THR A 78 -4.78 4.52 1.92
C THR A 78 -4.57 4.95 0.48
N ASP A 79 -5.30 5.98 0.01
CA ASP A 79 -5.16 6.54 -1.33
C ASP A 79 -3.76 7.08 -1.59
N ILE A 80 -3.23 7.88 -0.67
CA ILE A 80 -1.91 8.49 -0.86
C ILE A 80 -0.80 7.44 -0.83
N TYR A 81 -0.99 6.35 -0.07
CA TYR A 81 -0.07 5.22 -0.09
C TYR A 81 -0.04 4.57 -1.48
N MET A 82 -1.21 4.18 -2.00
CA MET A 82 -1.32 3.52 -3.29
C MET A 82 -0.84 4.41 -4.43
N ARG A 83 -1.18 5.70 -4.39
CA ARG A 83 -0.70 6.70 -5.34
C ARG A 83 0.83 6.72 -5.33
N LYS A 84 1.48 6.95 -4.18
CA LYS A 84 2.96 6.95 -4.08
C LYS A 84 3.58 5.69 -4.65
N SER A 85 3.06 4.53 -4.23
CA SER A 85 3.54 3.22 -4.67
C SER A 85 3.45 3.05 -6.19
N TYR A 86 2.29 3.36 -6.78
CA TYR A 86 2.05 3.20 -8.22
C TYR A 86 2.85 4.20 -9.06
N VAL A 87 3.02 5.42 -8.57
CA VAL A 87 3.87 6.44 -9.21
C VAL A 87 5.32 5.99 -9.28
N VAL A 88 5.89 5.56 -8.16
CA VAL A 88 7.28 5.12 -8.11
C VAL A 88 7.49 3.84 -8.92
N LEU A 89 6.51 2.93 -8.91
CA LEU A 89 6.49 1.74 -9.78
C LEU A 89 6.61 2.14 -11.25
N GLN A 90 5.76 3.04 -11.74
CA GLN A 90 5.80 3.51 -13.12
C GLN A 90 7.12 4.21 -13.47
N GLN A 91 7.64 5.06 -12.58
CA GLN A 91 8.86 5.83 -12.83
C GLN A 91 10.12 4.96 -12.86
N LEU A 92 10.26 4.02 -11.91
CA LEU A 92 11.48 3.22 -11.76
C LEU A 92 11.46 1.95 -12.59
N ARG A 93 10.34 1.22 -12.62
CA ARG A 93 10.27 -0.06 -13.34
C ARG A 93 9.94 0.12 -14.80
N ARG A 94 9.28 1.21 -15.17
CA ARG A 94 8.86 1.52 -16.53
C ARG A 94 8.20 0.34 -17.28
N PRO A 95 7.20 -0.35 -16.70
CA PRO A 95 6.51 -1.45 -17.39
C PRO A 95 5.86 -0.98 -18.71
N GLU A 96 5.72 -1.91 -19.66
CA GLU A 96 5.00 -1.70 -20.93
C GLU A 96 3.50 -2.05 -20.81
N ALA A 97 3.15 -2.85 -19.80
CA ALA A 97 1.78 -3.10 -19.43
C ALA A 97 1.64 -3.19 -17.90
N ALA A 98 0.50 -2.76 -17.38
CA ALA A 98 0.05 -3.04 -16.03
C ALA A 98 -1.23 -3.88 -16.10
N VAL A 99 -1.27 -5.00 -15.39
CA VAL A 99 -2.46 -5.85 -15.27
C VAL A 99 -2.97 -5.78 -13.83
N PHE A 100 -4.23 -5.40 -13.66
CA PHE A 100 -4.92 -5.35 -12.38
C PHE A 100 -5.78 -6.59 -12.21
N LEU A 101 -5.54 -7.40 -11.17
CA LEU A 101 -6.17 -8.71 -10.94
C LEU A 101 -7.54 -8.63 -10.26
N GLY A 102 -8.31 -7.56 -10.45
CA GLY A 102 -9.61 -7.40 -9.80
C GLY A 102 -9.57 -6.72 -8.45
N ASP A 103 -10.75 -6.60 -7.86
CA ASP A 103 -11.04 -5.91 -6.61
C ASP A 103 -10.50 -4.47 -6.62
N LEU A 104 -10.92 -3.74 -7.66
CA LEU A 104 -10.49 -2.35 -7.87
C LEU A 104 -11.00 -1.45 -6.74
N MET A 105 -12.24 -1.70 -6.31
CA MET A 105 -12.94 -0.99 -5.24
C MET A 105 -13.60 -1.98 -4.29
N ASP A 106 -13.57 -1.70 -2.98
CA ASP A 106 -14.11 -2.62 -1.97
C ASP A 106 -15.66 -2.70 -2.03
N GLY A 107 -16.34 -1.58 -2.24
CA GLY A 107 -17.79 -1.50 -2.42
C GLY A 107 -18.25 -1.59 -3.89
N GLY A 108 -17.42 -2.05 -4.83
CA GLY A 108 -17.67 -1.92 -6.28
C GLY A 108 -19.04 -2.44 -6.76
N ARG A 109 -19.52 -3.55 -6.19
CA ARG A 109 -20.85 -4.10 -6.47
C ARG A 109 -21.98 -3.55 -5.61
N GLU A 110 -21.65 -2.93 -4.47
CA GLU A 110 -22.59 -2.46 -3.46
C GLU A 110 -23.14 -1.07 -3.78
N TRP A 111 -22.33 -0.23 -4.42
CA TRP A 111 -22.71 1.13 -4.79
C TRP A 111 -23.79 1.19 -5.88
N GLY A 112 -24.72 2.13 -5.72
CA GLY A 112 -25.56 2.62 -6.81
C GLY A 112 -24.74 3.45 -7.81
N ASP A 113 -25.24 3.60 -9.04
CA ASP A 113 -24.46 4.14 -10.17
C ASP A 113 -23.79 5.51 -9.94
N ALA A 114 -24.45 6.42 -9.19
CA ALA A 114 -23.91 7.75 -8.93
C ALA A 114 -22.73 7.71 -7.95
N ASP A 115 -22.88 7.01 -6.84
CA ASP A 115 -21.81 6.86 -5.84
C ASP A 115 -20.67 6.01 -6.41
N TRP A 116 -21.01 4.96 -7.17
CA TRP A 116 -20.04 4.14 -7.89
C TRP A 116 -19.18 4.99 -8.84
N GLU A 117 -19.77 5.91 -9.59
CA GLU A 117 -19.01 6.77 -10.49
C GLU A 117 -18.04 7.66 -9.71
N SER A 118 -18.44 8.19 -8.55
CA SER A 118 -17.56 8.97 -7.68
C SER A 118 -16.36 8.15 -7.20
N GLU A 119 -16.60 6.94 -6.69
CA GLU A 119 -15.53 6.04 -6.25
C GLU A 119 -14.66 5.58 -7.41
N TYR A 120 -15.22 5.32 -8.58
CA TYR A 120 -14.45 4.97 -9.77
C TYR A 120 -13.56 6.14 -10.22
N GLN A 121 -14.05 7.38 -10.21
CA GLN A 121 -13.20 8.54 -10.51
C GLN A 121 -12.10 8.72 -9.46
N ARG A 122 -12.37 8.43 -8.18
CA ARG A 122 -11.35 8.39 -7.12
C ARG A 122 -10.29 7.33 -7.40
N TYR A 123 -10.69 6.08 -7.70
CA TYR A 123 -9.81 4.99 -8.12
C TYR A 123 -8.92 5.41 -9.31
N ARG A 124 -9.53 5.94 -10.38
CA ARG A 124 -8.83 6.42 -11.59
C ARG A 124 -7.86 7.56 -11.28
N SER A 125 -8.18 8.41 -10.31
CA SER A 125 -7.28 9.46 -9.86
C SER A 125 -6.04 8.90 -9.17
N ILE A 126 -6.13 7.78 -8.45
CA ILE A 126 -5.03 7.15 -7.71
C ILE A 126 -4.12 6.40 -8.69
N PHE A 127 -4.72 5.60 -9.58
CA PHE A 127 -4.04 4.75 -10.55
C PHE A 127 -3.93 5.39 -11.93
N VAL A 128 -3.50 6.66 -11.98
CA VAL A 128 -3.29 7.36 -13.25
C VAL A 128 -2.15 6.71 -14.03
N ASN A 129 -2.43 6.31 -15.27
CA ASN A 129 -1.41 5.95 -16.22
C ASN A 129 -0.70 7.21 -16.72
N ARG A 130 0.56 7.38 -16.30
CA ARG A 130 1.36 8.58 -16.63
C ARG A 130 2.15 8.45 -17.92
N ARG A 131 2.14 7.26 -18.51
CA ARG A 131 2.85 6.98 -19.76
C ARG A 131 1.89 6.28 -20.72
N PRO A 132 0.74 6.88 -21.08
CA PRO A 132 -0.30 6.21 -21.87
C PRO A 132 0.17 5.79 -23.27
N ASN A 133 1.21 6.43 -23.81
CA ASN A 133 1.81 6.07 -25.09
C ASN A 133 2.81 4.90 -25.00
N GLU A 134 3.27 4.54 -23.79
CA GLU A 134 4.29 3.49 -23.56
C GLU A 134 3.76 2.31 -22.74
N MET A 135 2.76 2.55 -21.88
CA MET A 135 2.24 1.59 -20.93
C MET A 135 0.75 1.37 -21.17
N ARG A 136 0.36 0.14 -21.46
CA ARG A 136 -1.05 -0.28 -21.52
C ARG A 136 -1.55 -0.70 -20.14
N VAL A 137 -2.84 -0.52 -19.87
CA VAL A 137 -3.47 -0.95 -18.61
C VAL A 137 -4.59 -1.91 -18.95
N TYR A 138 -4.59 -3.07 -18.30
CA TYR A 138 -5.64 -4.07 -18.40
C TYR A 138 -6.18 -4.32 -17.00
N GLU A 139 -7.50 -4.24 -16.86
CA GLU A 139 -8.21 -4.39 -15.59
C GLU A 139 -9.20 -5.56 -15.76
N MET A 140 -9.13 -6.55 -14.87
CA MET A 140 -10.18 -7.56 -14.73
C MET A 140 -11.03 -7.26 -13.49
N ALA A 141 -12.17 -7.94 -13.35
CA ALA A 141 -13.05 -7.78 -12.21
C ALA A 141 -12.67 -8.75 -11.09
N GLY A 142 -12.85 -8.31 -9.85
CA GLY A 142 -12.85 -9.16 -8.66
C GLY A 142 -14.24 -9.37 -8.06
N ASN A 143 -14.36 -10.22 -7.03
CA ASN A 143 -15.67 -10.48 -6.42
C ASN A 143 -16.23 -9.22 -5.74
N HIS A 144 -15.39 -8.27 -5.32
CA HIS A 144 -15.85 -7.00 -4.79
C HIS A 144 -16.43 -6.08 -5.86
N ASP A 145 -16.00 -6.23 -7.11
CA ASP A 145 -16.46 -5.42 -8.23
C ASP A 145 -17.82 -5.89 -8.80
N ILE A 146 -18.02 -7.21 -8.93
CA ILE A 146 -19.18 -7.78 -9.64
C ILE A 146 -19.92 -8.93 -8.91
N GLY A 147 -19.41 -9.41 -7.78
CA GLY A 147 -19.89 -10.63 -7.13
C GLY A 147 -19.32 -11.91 -7.76
N ILE A 148 -19.83 -13.08 -7.36
CA ILE A 148 -19.27 -14.38 -7.78
C ILE A 148 -20.35 -15.46 -7.99
N GLY A 149 -20.16 -16.30 -9.01
CA GLY A 149 -21.01 -17.45 -9.32
C GLY A 149 -22.48 -17.07 -9.54
N ASN A 150 -23.37 -17.81 -8.88
CA ASN A 150 -24.82 -17.53 -8.91
C ASN A 150 -25.23 -16.26 -8.15
N THR A 151 -24.28 -15.60 -7.49
CA THR A 151 -24.50 -14.35 -6.73
C THR A 151 -23.85 -13.13 -7.38
N VAL A 152 -23.42 -13.25 -8.65
CA VAL A 152 -23.02 -12.10 -9.47
C VAL A 152 -24.15 -11.07 -9.49
N VAL A 153 -23.79 -9.81 -9.26
CA VAL A 153 -24.72 -8.68 -9.26
C VAL A 153 -24.82 -8.16 -10.69
N GLU A 154 -25.85 -8.58 -11.43
CA GLU A 154 -26.01 -8.24 -12.86
C GLU A 154 -25.86 -6.73 -13.17
N PRO A 155 -26.45 -5.79 -12.38
CA PRO A 155 -26.22 -4.36 -12.62
C PRO A 155 -24.76 -3.93 -12.44
N ALA A 156 -24.04 -4.50 -11.48
CA ALA A 156 -22.63 -4.20 -11.25
C ALA A 156 -21.75 -4.75 -12.39
N LEU A 157 -22.03 -5.97 -12.86
CA LEU A 157 -21.38 -6.54 -14.04
C LEU A 157 -21.61 -5.67 -15.29
N ALA A 158 -22.86 -5.29 -15.56
CA ALA A 158 -23.19 -4.43 -16.70
C ALA A 158 -22.47 -3.06 -16.61
N ARG A 159 -22.40 -2.49 -15.41
CA ARG A 159 -21.67 -1.24 -15.15
C ARG A 159 -20.17 -1.41 -15.35
N PHE A 160 -19.57 -2.47 -14.84
CA PHE A 160 -18.14 -2.78 -15.02
C PHE A 160 -17.79 -2.89 -16.50
N LEU A 161 -18.56 -3.67 -17.27
CA LEU A 161 -18.37 -3.83 -18.72
C LEU A 161 -18.46 -2.50 -19.49
N LYS A 162 -19.36 -1.62 -19.06
CA LYS A 162 -19.57 -0.30 -19.69
C LYS A 162 -18.48 0.71 -19.34
N ARG A 163 -17.98 0.69 -18.10
CA ARG A 163 -17.14 1.76 -17.54
C ARG A 163 -15.67 1.41 -17.46
N VAL A 164 -15.35 0.16 -17.10
CA VAL A 164 -13.98 -0.33 -16.90
C VAL A 164 -13.51 -1.03 -18.16
N GLY A 165 -14.23 -2.07 -18.58
CA GLY A 165 -13.89 -2.82 -19.79
C GLY A 165 -14.36 -4.27 -19.73
N PRO A 166 -14.03 -5.06 -20.77
CA PRO A 166 -14.39 -6.48 -20.83
C PRO A 166 -13.77 -7.27 -19.66
N THR A 167 -14.55 -8.15 -19.03
CA THR A 167 -14.04 -9.00 -17.94
C THR A 167 -13.18 -10.17 -18.44
N ASN A 168 -13.37 -10.57 -19.70
CA ASN A 168 -12.58 -11.58 -20.40
C ASN A 168 -11.73 -10.92 -21.49
N GLN A 169 -10.40 -11.08 -21.45
CA GLN A 169 -9.48 -10.43 -22.39
C GLN A 169 -8.29 -11.32 -22.75
N VAL A 170 -7.87 -11.26 -24.01
CA VAL A 170 -6.63 -11.90 -24.47
C VAL A 170 -5.79 -10.89 -25.24
N PHE A 171 -4.52 -10.77 -24.86
CA PHE A 171 -3.55 -9.95 -25.58
C PHE A 171 -2.21 -10.65 -25.68
N GLU A 172 -1.34 -10.17 -26.58
CA GLU A 172 -0.03 -10.78 -26.79
C GLU A 172 1.09 -9.88 -26.25
N ALA A 173 2.06 -10.51 -25.59
CA ALA A 173 3.24 -9.84 -25.06
C ALA A 173 4.42 -10.83 -25.01
N GLY A 174 5.60 -10.43 -25.51
CA GLY A 174 6.81 -11.24 -25.43
C GLY A 174 6.73 -12.64 -26.02
N GLY A 175 5.89 -12.84 -27.05
CA GLY A 175 5.64 -14.14 -27.66
C GLY A 175 4.62 -15.03 -26.92
N TYR A 176 4.04 -14.55 -25.82
CA TYR A 176 2.99 -15.23 -25.07
C TYR A 176 1.60 -14.69 -25.40
N GLN A 177 0.59 -15.52 -25.21
CA GLN A 177 -0.80 -15.10 -25.02
C GLN A 177 -1.07 -14.91 -23.53
N ILE A 178 -1.51 -13.70 -23.17
CA ILE A 178 -1.94 -13.35 -21.82
C ILE A 178 -3.46 -13.40 -21.79
N ALA A 179 -4.01 -14.30 -20.98
CA ALA A 179 -5.44 -14.56 -20.90
C ALA A 179 -5.98 -14.12 -19.52
N LEU A 180 -6.67 -12.98 -19.47
CA LEU A 180 -7.43 -12.52 -18.32
C LEU A 180 -8.81 -13.17 -18.39
N LEU A 181 -9.02 -14.17 -17.54
CA LEU A 181 -10.25 -14.96 -17.53
C LEU A 181 -11.11 -14.56 -16.33
N ASP A 182 -12.35 -14.17 -16.62
CA ASP A 182 -13.37 -13.91 -15.61
C ASP A 182 -13.90 -15.24 -15.07
N THR A 183 -13.20 -15.75 -14.06
CA THR A 183 -13.57 -16.97 -13.35
C THR A 183 -14.78 -16.74 -12.44
N LEU A 184 -15.14 -15.50 -12.11
CA LEU A 184 -16.26 -15.18 -11.24
C LEU A 184 -17.59 -15.48 -11.92
N THR A 185 -17.74 -15.02 -13.17
CA THR A 185 -18.93 -15.31 -13.97
C THR A 185 -18.92 -16.74 -14.52
N LEU A 186 -17.74 -17.33 -14.74
CA LEU A 186 -17.60 -18.73 -15.14
C LEU A 186 -18.26 -19.70 -14.13
N LEU A 187 -18.20 -19.36 -12.84
CA LEU A 187 -18.79 -20.15 -11.75
C LEU A 187 -20.33 -20.05 -11.68
N SER A 188 -20.96 -19.25 -12.54
CA SER A 188 -22.42 -19.12 -12.60
C SER A 188 -23.04 -20.27 -13.41
N ASP A 189 -24.15 -20.81 -12.91
CA ASP A 189 -25.01 -21.76 -13.63
C ASP A 189 -25.86 -21.05 -14.70
N ASP A 190 -26.07 -19.73 -14.56
CA ASP A 190 -26.78 -18.95 -15.56
C ASP A 190 -25.91 -18.73 -16.80
N ALA A 191 -26.36 -19.26 -17.94
CA ALA A 191 -25.69 -19.09 -19.21
C ALA A 191 -25.60 -17.62 -19.65
N ARG A 192 -26.55 -16.75 -19.25
CA ARG A 192 -26.50 -15.31 -19.57
C ARG A 192 -25.28 -14.63 -18.95
N VAL A 193 -24.81 -15.13 -17.81
CA VAL A 193 -23.65 -14.63 -17.08
C VAL A 193 -22.37 -15.36 -17.51
N SER A 194 -22.40 -16.70 -17.55
CA SER A 194 -21.20 -17.52 -17.73
C SER A 194 -20.73 -17.72 -19.18
N ASN A 195 -21.60 -17.48 -20.17
CA ASN A 195 -21.32 -17.84 -21.57
C ASN A 195 -20.08 -17.13 -22.15
N GLY A 196 -19.83 -15.86 -21.81
CA GLY A 196 -18.62 -15.16 -22.26
C GLY A 196 -17.33 -15.85 -21.81
N SER A 197 -17.26 -16.24 -20.53
CA SER A 197 -16.09 -16.93 -19.97
C SER A 197 -15.96 -18.36 -20.51
N ARG A 198 -17.08 -19.08 -20.66
CA ARG A 198 -17.07 -20.43 -21.26
C ARG A 198 -16.56 -20.40 -22.71
N GLN A 199 -17.04 -19.47 -23.53
CA GLN A 199 -16.58 -19.29 -24.91
C GLN A 199 -15.08 -18.98 -24.98
N MET A 200 -14.56 -18.15 -24.07
CA MET A 200 -13.12 -17.87 -24.03
C MET A 200 -12.30 -19.12 -23.69
N VAL A 201 -12.76 -19.96 -22.74
CA VAL A 201 -12.08 -21.22 -22.39
C VAL A 201 -12.08 -22.19 -23.58
N GLU A 202 -13.22 -22.35 -24.25
CA GLU A 202 -13.35 -23.19 -25.45
C GLU A 202 -12.44 -22.70 -26.58
N TRP A 203 -12.46 -21.39 -26.86
CA TRP A 203 -11.60 -20.77 -27.86
C TRP A 203 -10.11 -20.99 -27.54
N LEU A 204 -9.68 -20.83 -26.29
CA LEU A 204 -8.30 -21.11 -25.87
C LEU A 204 -7.96 -22.59 -26.08
N ALA A 205 -8.88 -23.51 -25.76
CA ALA A 205 -8.69 -24.94 -25.93
C ALA A 205 -8.56 -25.35 -27.41
N GLU A 206 -9.30 -24.70 -28.32
CA GLU A 206 -9.20 -24.89 -29.77
C GLU A 206 -7.87 -24.34 -30.30
N GLN A 207 -7.51 -23.12 -29.93
CA GLN A 207 -6.26 -22.48 -30.35
C GLN A 207 -5.01 -23.28 -29.95
N ARG A 208 -5.08 -24.07 -28.86
CA ARG A 208 -4.00 -24.97 -28.44
C ARG A 208 -3.65 -26.01 -29.52
N GLN A 209 -4.65 -26.43 -30.30
CA GLN A 209 -4.49 -27.45 -31.33
C GLN A 209 -3.99 -26.86 -32.66
N SER A 210 -3.90 -25.53 -32.76
CA SER A 210 -3.45 -24.84 -33.95
C SER A 210 -1.93 -24.94 -34.15
N LYS A 211 -1.49 -24.97 -35.42
CA LYS A 211 -0.08 -24.89 -35.77
C LYS A 211 0.46 -23.51 -35.39
N GLY A 212 1.42 -23.45 -34.47
CA GLY A 212 1.95 -22.19 -33.95
C GLY A 212 1.27 -21.69 -32.68
N ALA A 213 0.58 -22.57 -31.93
CA ALA A 213 0.03 -22.24 -30.63
C ALA A 213 1.07 -21.58 -29.72
N LYS A 214 0.72 -20.40 -29.18
CA LYS A 214 1.59 -19.63 -28.30
C LYS A 214 1.51 -20.15 -26.85
N PRO A 215 2.60 -20.06 -26.08
CA PRO A 215 2.55 -20.32 -24.65
C PRO A 215 1.63 -19.31 -23.97
N ARG A 216 1.07 -19.68 -22.82
CA ARG A 216 0.00 -18.92 -22.17
C ARG A 216 0.28 -18.64 -20.72
N ILE A 217 0.04 -17.39 -20.32
CA ILE A 217 -0.08 -17.04 -18.90
C ILE A 217 -1.55 -16.75 -18.62
N LEU A 218 -2.14 -17.50 -17.70
CA LEU A 218 -3.52 -17.33 -17.28
C LEU A 218 -3.58 -16.37 -16.09
N PHE A 219 -4.50 -15.43 -16.15
CA PHE A 219 -4.76 -14.46 -15.09
C PHE A 219 -6.18 -14.70 -14.58
N THR A 220 -6.31 -14.96 -13.28
CA THR A 220 -7.58 -15.10 -12.57
C THR A 220 -7.62 -14.11 -11.43
N HIS A 221 -8.82 -13.78 -10.93
CA HIS A 221 -8.91 -13.05 -9.66
C HIS A 221 -8.75 -14.04 -8.50
N VAL A 222 -9.72 -14.94 -8.35
CA VAL A 222 -9.68 -16.01 -7.33
C VAL A 222 -8.59 -17.05 -7.68
N PRO A 223 -7.78 -17.47 -6.69
CA PRO A 223 -6.77 -18.52 -6.85
C PRO A 223 -7.36 -19.87 -7.28
N LEU A 224 -6.56 -20.69 -7.98
CA LEU A 224 -6.98 -22.05 -8.35
C LEU A 224 -7.07 -22.97 -7.12
N TRP A 225 -7.88 -24.02 -7.20
CA TRP A 225 -7.99 -24.99 -6.11
C TRP A 225 -6.67 -25.72 -5.86
N ARG A 226 -6.31 -25.92 -4.59
CA ARG A 226 -5.24 -26.81 -4.14
C ARG A 226 -5.70 -27.65 -2.93
N PRO A 227 -5.06 -28.80 -2.65
CA PRO A 227 -5.34 -29.55 -1.42
C PRO A 227 -5.09 -28.71 -0.17
N ASP A 228 -5.96 -28.86 0.84
CA ASP A 228 -5.82 -28.19 2.13
C ASP A 228 -4.43 -28.40 2.75
N GLY A 229 -3.85 -27.33 3.29
CA GLY A 229 -2.53 -27.37 3.92
C GLY A 229 -1.35 -27.30 2.94
N THR A 230 -1.60 -27.10 1.64
CA THR A 230 -0.53 -26.84 0.65
C THR A 230 0.22 -25.55 1.03
N PRO A 231 1.54 -25.62 1.29
CA PRO A 231 2.31 -24.44 1.66
C PRO A 231 2.39 -23.39 0.54
N CYS A 232 2.22 -22.13 0.91
CA CYS A 232 2.32 -20.98 0.03
C CYS A 232 3.75 -20.53 -0.25
N GLY A 233 4.70 -21.06 0.51
CA GLY A 233 6.10 -20.75 0.36
C GLY A 233 6.54 -19.51 1.13
N PRO A 234 7.83 -19.17 1.04
CA PRO A 234 8.53 -18.34 2.02
C PRO A 234 8.18 -16.84 1.97
N LEU A 235 7.39 -16.41 0.99
CA LEU A 235 7.01 -15.00 0.83
C LEU A 235 5.68 -14.65 1.51
N ARG A 236 4.93 -15.65 1.99
CA ARG A 236 3.70 -15.43 2.74
C ARG A 236 3.98 -14.71 4.06
N GLN A 237 3.17 -13.70 4.39
CA GLN A 237 3.31 -12.90 5.60
C GLN A 237 2.41 -13.39 6.74
N SER A 238 1.29 -14.02 6.40
CA SER A 238 0.35 -14.60 7.34
C SER A 238 1.03 -15.67 8.19
N ARG A 239 0.58 -15.78 9.46
CA ARG A 239 1.04 -16.84 10.36
C ARG A 239 0.66 -18.24 9.88
N ARG A 240 -0.38 -18.32 9.04
CA ARG A 240 -0.81 -19.56 8.40
C ARG A 240 -0.05 -19.70 7.10
N ASP A 241 0.66 -20.81 6.93
CA ASP A 241 1.48 -21.08 5.74
C ASP A 241 0.67 -21.59 4.53
N ALA A 242 -0.65 -21.77 4.67
CA ALA A 242 -1.53 -22.27 3.62
C ALA A 242 -2.78 -21.39 3.47
N LEU A 243 -3.38 -21.42 2.27
CA LEU A 243 -4.77 -21.01 2.07
C LEU A 243 -5.70 -22.04 2.72
N ILE A 244 -6.89 -21.59 3.07
CA ILE A 244 -7.97 -22.45 3.54
C ILE A 244 -9.06 -22.32 2.50
N ASP A 245 -9.55 -23.44 1.98
CA ASP A 245 -10.71 -23.47 1.07
C ASP A 245 -11.99 -23.11 1.84
N ALA A 246 -12.17 -21.81 2.09
CA ALA A 246 -13.34 -21.23 2.71
C ALA A 246 -14.17 -20.47 1.68
N SER A 247 -15.49 -20.49 1.87
CA SER A 247 -16.43 -19.75 1.02
C SER A 247 -17.62 -19.25 1.83
N GLY A 248 -18.32 -18.27 1.28
CA GLY A 248 -19.51 -17.69 1.87
C GLY A 248 -20.26 -16.82 0.87
N TYR A 249 -21.09 -15.91 1.38
CA TYR A 249 -21.79 -14.96 0.52
C TYR A 249 -20.78 -14.05 -0.19
N GLN A 250 -20.76 -14.12 -1.52
CA GLN A 250 -19.94 -13.29 -2.41
C GLN A 250 -18.42 -13.40 -2.24
N PHE A 251 -17.91 -14.47 -1.63
CA PHE A 251 -16.47 -14.74 -1.61
C PHE A 251 -16.17 -16.25 -1.62
N ARG A 252 -14.98 -16.59 -2.11
CA ARG A 252 -14.35 -17.89 -1.95
C ARG A 252 -12.84 -17.70 -2.05
N ASN A 253 -12.06 -18.42 -1.24
CA ASN A 253 -10.61 -18.25 -1.24
C ASN A 253 -9.92 -18.97 -2.41
N GLU A 254 -10.57 -20.01 -2.97
CA GLU A 254 -10.01 -20.83 -4.05
C GLU A 254 -11.13 -21.31 -4.96
N LEU A 255 -10.89 -21.46 -6.27
CA LEU A 255 -11.83 -22.04 -7.24
C LEU A 255 -12.22 -23.48 -6.90
N PHE A 256 -13.24 -24.04 -7.56
CA PHE A 256 -13.63 -25.43 -7.32
C PHE A 256 -12.58 -26.35 -7.94
N GLU A 257 -12.35 -27.51 -7.33
CA GLU A 257 -11.43 -28.51 -7.86
C GLU A 257 -11.77 -28.88 -9.32
N ASN A 258 -13.04 -29.13 -9.62
CA ASN A 258 -13.48 -29.47 -10.98
C ASN A 258 -13.22 -28.33 -12.00
N THR A 259 -13.43 -27.09 -11.59
CA THR A 259 -13.21 -25.89 -12.41
C THR A 259 -11.73 -25.72 -12.66
N THR A 260 -10.92 -25.87 -11.62
CA THR A 260 -9.45 -25.80 -11.70
C THR A 260 -8.90 -26.86 -12.65
N ARG A 261 -9.31 -28.12 -12.48
CA ARG A 261 -8.90 -29.22 -13.38
C ARG A 261 -9.30 -28.93 -14.82
N HIS A 262 -10.54 -28.50 -15.04
CA HIS A 262 -11.03 -28.15 -16.38
C HIS A 262 -10.21 -27.03 -17.03
N LEU A 263 -9.93 -25.94 -16.31
CA LEU A 263 -9.13 -24.83 -16.81
C LEU A 263 -7.69 -25.23 -17.14
N LEU A 264 -7.06 -26.01 -16.26
CA LEU A 264 -5.70 -26.52 -16.48
C LEU A 264 -5.64 -27.42 -17.73
N ASP A 265 -6.61 -28.32 -17.91
CA ASP A 265 -6.67 -29.22 -19.06
C ASP A 265 -6.97 -28.51 -20.37
N ALA A 266 -7.94 -27.58 -20.37
CA ALA A 266 -8.36 -26.84 -21.55
C ALA A 266 -7.27 -25.87 -22.03
N ILE A 267 -6.72 -25.07 -21.10
CA ILE A 267 -5.85 -23.94 -21.43
C ILE A 267 -4.38 -24.37 -21.49
N GLN A 268 -3.97 -25.32 -20.64
CA GLN A 268 -2.59 -25.78 -20.44
C GLN A 268 -1.58 -24.64 -20.23
N PRO A 269 -1.84 -23.72 -19.27
CA PRO A 269 -1.01 -22.55 -19.08
C PRO A 269 0.42 -22.91 -18.67
N ASP A 270 1.37 -22.03 -19.01
CA ASP A 270 2.75 -22.07 -18.54
C ASP A 270 2.89 -21.48 -17.13
N ALA A 271 2.02 -20.55 -16.76
CA ALA A 271 1.82 -20.10 -15.38
C ALA A 271 0.43 -19.51 -15.18
N VAL A 272 0.05 -19.39 -13.91
CA VAL A 272 -1.17 -18.71 -13.47
C VAL A 272 -0.79 -17.56 -12.55
N LEU A 273 -1.46 -16.42 -12.67
CA LEU A 273 -1.37 -15.31 -11.72
C LEU A 273 -2.76 -15.05 -11.14
N SER A 274 -2.86 -14.97 -9.82
CA SER A 274 -4.10 -14.74 -9.06
C SER A 274 -3.94 -13.63 -8.02
N GLY A 275 -5.06 -13.13 -7.49
CA GLY A 275 -5.16 -12.14 -6.39
C GLY A 275 -6.01 -12.68 -5.24
N ASP A 276 -6.91 -11.86 -4.69
CA ASP A 276 -7.99 -12.18 -3.74
C ASP A 276 -7.54 -12.61 -2.32
N ASP A 277 -6.49 -13.43 -2.15
CA ASP A 277 -6.01 -13.83 -0.80
C ASP A 277 -5.30 -12.69 -0.04
N HIS A 278 -5.03 -11.56 -0.71
CA HIS A 278 -4.33 -10.37 -0.21
C HIS A 278 -2.88 -10.60 0.26
N ASP A 279 -2.40 -11.84 0.33
CA ASP A 279 -1.04 -12.23 0.66
C ASP A 279 -0.39 -13.02 -0.48
N THR A 280 0.94 -13.11 -0.46
CA THR A 280 1.67 -13.83 -1.49
C THR A 280 1.57 -15.34 -1.26
N CYS A 281 1.24 -16.09 -2.32
CA CYS A 281 1.27 -17.55 -2.32
C CYS A 281 1.88 -18.06 -3.63
N THR A 282 2.67 -19.12 -3.57
CA THR A 282 3.20 -19.79 -4.75
C THR A 282 3.04 -21.29 -4.62
N VAL A 283 2.31 -21.87 -5.57
CA VAL A 283 2.09 -23.32 -5.66
C VAL A 283 2.36 -23.79 -7.08
N VAL A 284 2.50 -25.11 -7.27
CA VAL A 284 2.69 -25.68 -8.60
C VAL A 284 1.60 -26.69 -8.88
N HIS A 285 0.78 -26.39 -9.88
CA HIS A 285 -0.25 -27.28 -10.39
C HIS A 285 0.34 -28.26 -11.41
N THR A 286 -0.31 -29.40 -11.56
CA THR A 286 -0.02 -30.37 -12.61
C THR A 286 -1.23 -30.44 -13.53
N VAL A 287 -1.05 -30.16 -14.82
CA VAL A 287 -2.08 -30.28 -15.85
C VAL A 287 -2.46 -31.75 -15.99
N PRO A 288 -3.70 -32.16 -15.65
CA PRO A 288 -4.09 -33.58 -15.61
C PRO A 288 -3.82 -34.32 -16.92
N ALA A 289 -4.13 -33.72 -18.07
CA ALA A 289 -4.03 -34.36 -19.38
C ALA A 289 -2.58 -34.58 -19.87
N THR A 290 -1.61 -33.82 -19.37
CA THR A 290 -0.23 -33.83 -19.92
C THR A 290 0.87 -34.03 -18.89
N GLY A 291 0.57 -33.89 -17.60
CA GLY A 291 1.59 -33.82 -16.56
C GLY A 291 2.43 -32.53 -16.58
N LYS A 292 2.11 -31.56 -17.45
CA LYS A 292 2.80 -30.26 -17.50
C LYS A 292 2.65 -29.56 -16.15
N ARG A 293 3.76 -29.02 -15.63
CA ARG A 293 3.77 -28.21 -14.41
C ARG A 293 3.41 -26.77 -14.74
N ALA A 294 2.45 -26.19 -14.01
CA ALA A 294 2.03 -24.81 -14.13
C ALA A 294 2.12 -24.13 -12.76
N PRO A 295 3.18 -23.35 -12.47
CA PRO A 295 3.23 -22.55 -11.25
C PRO A 295 2.09 -21.53 -11.23
N GLU A 296 1.44 -21.40 -10.08
CA GLU A 296 0.53 -20.31 -9.78
C GLU A 296 1.18 -19.36 -8.78
N TYR A 297 1.10 -18.07 -9.08
CA TYR A 297 1.55 -16.99 -8.22
C TYR A 297 0.37 -16.12 -7.83
N THR A 298 -0.06 -16.26 -6.57
CA THR A 298 -1.02 -15.34 -5.97
C THR A 298 -0.26 -14.11 -5.50
N ILE A 299 -0.58 -12.96 -6.10
CA ILE A 299 0.03 -11.66 -5.80
C ILE A 299 -0.74 -11.06 -4.64
N GLY A 300 -0.04 -10.64 -3.58
CA GLY A 300 -0.69 -10.00 -2.44
C GLY A 300 -1.16 -8.58 -2.78
N ALA A 301 -2.11 -8.08 -1.98
CA ALA A 301 -2.80 -6.82 -2.21
C ALA A 301 -1.84 -5.63 -2.35
N PHE A 302 -2.21 -4.68 -3.22
CA PHE A 302 -1.48 -3.43 -3.42
C PHE A 302 -1.86 -2.37 -2.38
N GLY A 303 -3.06 -2.48 -1.79
CA GLY A 303 -3.48 -1.72 -0.63
C GLY A 303 -2.86 -2.25 0.67
N TRP A 304 -2.57 -1.35 1.62
CA TRP A 304 -2.03 -1.72 2.94
C TRP A 304 -3.11 -1.92 4.02
N ALA A 305 -4.39 -1.80 3.65
CA ALA A 305 -5.52 -2.01 4.54
C ALA A 305 -6.07 -3.45 4.50
N SER A 306 -5.62 -4.28 3.55
CA SER A 306 -6.20 -5.59 3.22
C SER A 306 -5.79 -6.74 4.16
N GLY A 307 -5.46 -6.45 5.42
CA GLY A 307 -5.15 -7.45 6.46
C GLY A 307 -3.73 -8.02 6.46
N THR A 308 -2.91 -7.74 5.44
CA THR A 308 -1.48 -8.05 5.41
C THR A 308 -0.63 -6.84 5.81
N PRO A 309 0.49 -7.03 6.53
CA PRO A 309 1.25 -5.91 7.04
C PRO A 309 1.97 -5.12 5.94
N VAL A 310 2.44 -5.79 4.88
CA VAL A 310 3.16 -5.15 3.78
C VAL A 310 2.50 -5.51 2.45
N ALA A 311 2.02 -4.49 1.74
CA ALA A 311 1.45 -4.66 0.40
C ALA A 311 2.51 -5.12 -0.61
N SER A 312 2.07 -5.68 -1.74
CA SER A 312 2.94 -6.24 -2.77
C SER A 312 2.46 -5.99 -4.20
N TYR A 313 3.32 -6.33 -5.16
CA TYR A 313 3.03 -6.33 -6.59
C TYR A 313 3.94 -7.34 -7.30
N GLY A 314 3.54 -7.78 -8.49
CA GLY A 314 4.33 -8.67 -9.34
C GLY A 314 5.08 -7.94 -10.46
N LEU A 315 6.27 -8.43 -10.79
CA LEU A 315 7.01 -8.07 -12.01
C LEU A 315 7.19 -9.32 -12.87
N LEU A 316 6.46 -9.38 -13.98
CA LEU A 316 6.48 -10.47 -14.95
C LEU A 316 7.32 -10.07 -16.17
N THR A 317 8.36 -10.84 -16.44
CA THR A 317 9.15 -10.75 -17.66
C THR A 317 8.82 -11.92 -18.57
N LEU A 318 8.58 -11.64 -19.85
CA LEU A 318 8.36 -12.64 -20.88
C LEU A 318 9.41 -12.51 -21.97
N HIS A 319 10.13 -13.60 -22.20
CA HIS A 319 11.14 -13.69 -23.25
C HIS A 319 10.58 -14.52 -24.40
N PRO A 320 10.56 -13.97 -25.63
CA PRO A 320 10.14 -14.72 -26.80
C PRO A 320 11.12 -15.86 -27.06
N GLY A 321 10.62 -16.95 -27.66
CA GLY A 321 11.48 -18.00 -28.20
C GLY A 321 12.22 -17.53 -29.45
N SER A 322 13.26 -18.25 -29.85
CA SER A 322 13.97 -17.99 -31.10
C SER A 322 13.12 -18.41 -32.31
N GLU A 323 13.25 -17.69 -33.43
CA GLU A 323 12.47 -17.97 -34.65
C GLU A 323 12.75 -19.36 -35.24
N ASP A 324 13.95 -19.89 -35.01
CA ASP A 324 14.37 -21.24 -35.40
C ASP A 324 13.85 -22.35 -34.45
N GLY A 325 13.15 -21.97 -33.37
CA GLY A 325 12.56 -22.89 -32.40
C GLY A 325 13.57 -23.58 -31.47
N VAL A 326 14.84 -23.20 -31.51
CA VAL A 326 15.90 -23.80 -30.69
C VAL A 326 15.80 -23.39 -29.22
N GLN A 327 15.47 -22.12 -28.96
CA GLN A 327 15.23 -21.61 -27.62
C GLN A 327 13.73 -21.44 -27.39
N PRO A 328 13.12 -22.22 -26.48
CA PRO A 328 11.71 -22.06 -26.18
C PRO A 328 11.47 -20.71 -25.47
N PRO A 329 10.26 -20.14 -25.60
CA PRO A 329 9.85 -19.00 -24.80
C PRO A 329 10.01 -19.30 -23.30
N ARG A 330 10.43 -18.29 -22.54
CA ARG A 330 10.58 -18.39 -21.08
C ARG A 330 9.97 -17.19 -20.38
N PHE A 331 9.46 -17.39 -19.18
CA PHE A 331 8.97 -16.32 -18.33
C PHE A 331 9.70 -16.35 -16.99
N ALA A 332 9.70 -15.21 -16.31
CA ALA A 332 10.11 -15.11 -14.91
C ALA A 332 9.23 -14.11 -14.18
N LEU A 333 8.88 -14.44 -12.94
CA LEU A 333 8.11 -13.57 -12.05
C LEU A 333 8.92 -13.24 -10.81
N ARG A 334 8.85 -11.99 -10.37
CA ARG A 334 9.32 -11.57 -9.05
C ARG A 334 8.19 -10.89 -8.30
N ASN A 335 7.88 -11.40 -7.11
CA ASN A 335 7.01 -10.71 -6.15
C ASN A 335 7.84 -9.64 -5.42
N CYS A 336 7.29 -8.43 -5.34
CA CYS A 336 7.94 -7.26 -4.77
C CYS A 336 7.08 -6.69 -3.63
N PHE A 337 7.72 -6.32 -2.53
CA PHE A 337 7.05 -5.70 -1.39
C PHE A 337 7.16 -4.17 -1.42
N LEU A 338 6.07 -3.52 -1.08
CA LEU A 338 5.96 -2.07 -0.93
C LEU A 338 6.41 -1.63 0.49
N PRO A 339 6.46 -0.32 0.77
CA PRO A 339 6.78 0.17 2.11
C PRO A 339 5.79 -0.31 3.18
N TYR A 340 6.32 -0.62 4.38
CA TYR A 340 5.51 -0.87 5.57
C TYR A 340 4.97 0.45 6.14
N GLN A 341 3.77 0.85 5.74
CA GLN A 341 3.23 2.19 6.02
C GLN A 341 3.02 2.46 7.52
N LEU A 342 2.51 1.47 8.27
CA LEU A 342 2.36 1.59 9.72
C LEU A 342 3.70 1.85 10.41
N GLY A 343 4.78 1.19 9.97
CA GLY A 343 6.12 1.42 10.52
C GLY A 343 6.61 2.85 10.33
N ILE A 344 6.31 3.46 9.19
CA ILE A 344 6.64 4.87 8.90
C ILE A 344 5.89 5.79 9.87
N TYR A 345 4.59 5.56 10.07
CA TYR A 345 3.80 6.35 11.03
C TYR A 345 4.27 6.16 12.47
N MET A 346 4.67 4.94 12.86
CA MET A 346 5.24 4.70 14.18
C MET A 346 6.55 5.48 14.40
N TRP A 347 7.38 5.65 13.37
CA TRP A 347 8.55 6.53 13.46
C TRP A 347 8.17 8.00 13.63
N TYR A 348 7.12 8.48 12.94
CA TYR A 348 6.63 9.85 13.12
C TYR A 348 6.10 10.08 14.54
N LEU A 349 5.34 9.13 15.09
CA LEU A 349 4.86 9.18 16.47
C LEU A 349 6.02 9.16 17.47
N GLY A 350 7.03 8.31 17.24
CA GLY A 350 8.24 8.30 18.04
C GLY A 350 9.01 9.63 18.01
N ALA A 351 9.15 10.24 16.83
CA ALA A 351 9.78 11.55 16.66
C ALA A 351 8.98 12.68 17.30
N LEU A 352 7.64 12.60 17.27
CA LEU A 352 6.76 13.52 17.99
C LEU A 352 6.95 13.40 19.50
N ALA A 353 6.93 12.19 20.05
CA ALA A 353 7.21 11.96 21.47
C ALA A 353 8.59 12.51 21.86
N ALA A 354 9.63 12.23 21.08
CA ALA A 354 10.98 12.76 21.29
C ALA A 354 11.02 14.31 21.25
N THR A 355 10.27 14.92 20.33
CA THR A 355 10.13 16.37 20.22
C THR A 355 9.48 16.97 21.46
N LEU A 356 8.40 16.36 21.97
CA LEU A 356 7.72 16.80 23.19
C LEU A 356 8.62 16.67 24.42
N MET A 357 9.35 15.56 24.54
CA MET A 357 10.33 15.36 25.62
C MET A 357 11.46 16.39 25.57
N ALA A 358 12.03 16.65 24.39
CA ALA A 358 13.07 17.66 24.21
C ALA A 358 12.57 19.08 24.53
N ALA A 359 11.34 19.40 24.09
CA ALA A 359 10.70 20.68 24.41
C ALA A 359 10.50 20.84 25.93
N ALA A 360 10.01 19.81 26.61
CA ALA A 360 9.87 19.81 28.07
C ALA A 360 11.22 19.97 28.77
N ALA A 361 12.24 19.17 28.42
CA ALA A 361 13.56 19.23 29.03
C ALA A 361 14.24 20.60 28.87
N SER A 362 14.10 21.23 27.69
CA SER A 362 14.64 22.57 27.43
C SER A 362 13.95 23.66 28.27
N GLY A 363 12.70 23.43 28.67
CA GLY A 363 11.98 24.28 29.62
C GLY A 363 12.50 24.14 31.05
N PHE A 364 12.98 22.96 31.46
CA PHE A 364 13.51 22.70 32.81
C PHE A 364 14.93 23.23 33.04
N GLN A 365 15.75 23.34 31.99
CA GLN A 365 17.10 23.89 32.08
C GLN A 365 17.14 25.39 32.40
N ARG A 366 16.04 26.13 32.15
CA ARG A 366 15.96 27.57 32.43
C ARG A 366 15.74 27.90 33.92
N PRO A 367 14.75 27.30 34.63
CA PRO A 367 14.52 27.52 36.05
C PRO A 367 15.76 27.39 36.91
N TRP A 368 16.63 26.40 36.67
CA TRP A 368 17.77 26.14 37.55
C TRP A 368 18.83 27.25 37.49
N SER A 369 19.08 27.81 36.30
CA SER A 369 20.03 28.93 36.12
C SER A 369 19.52 30.23 36.73
N SER A 370 18.22 30.52 36.58
CA SER A 370 17.58 31.70 37.18
C SER A 370 17.37 31.55 38.68
N PHE A 371 17.05 30.35 39.17
CA PHE A 371 16.88 30.08 40.60
C PHE A 371 18.22 30.20 41.33
N GLY A 372 19.33 29.71 40.76
CA GLY A 372 20.67 29.90 41.32
C GLY A 372 21.08 31.38 41.41
N GLN A 373 20.76 32.19 40.40
CA GLN A 373 21.01 33.64 40.44
C GLN A 373 20.10 34.36 41.45
N GLN A 374 18.82 33.98 41.53
CA GLN A 374 17.86 34.59 42.45
C GLN A 374 18.15 34.20 43.91
N PHE A 375 18.57 32.96 44.18
CA PHE A 375 19.07 32.53 45.48
C PHE A 375 20.39 33.24 45.83
N GLY A 376 21.28 33.44 44.86
CA GLY A 376 22.51 34.22 45.04
C GLY A 376 22.23 35.67 45.41
N GLN A 377 21.26 36.31 44.75
CA GLN A 377 20.82 37.67 45.08
C GLN A 377 20.08 37.76 46.42
N LEU A 378 19.23 36.79 46.75
CA LEU A 378 18.55 36.73 48.06
C LEU A 378 19.55 36.49 49.20
N ARG A 379 20.57 35.65 48.98
CA ARG A 379 21.65 35.42 49.95
C ARG A 379 22.53 36.65 50.12
N ALA A 380 22.85 37.36 49.03
CA ALA A 380 23.57 38.63 49.08
C ALA A 380 22.74 39.73 49.77
N ALA A 381 21.43 39.81 49.52
CA ALA A 381 20.53 40.73 50.20
C ALA A 381 20.40 40.40 51.70
N ALA A 382 20.32 39.12 52.06
CA ALA A 382 20.29 38.68 53.46
C ALA A 382 21.60 38.91 54.22
N GLU A 383 22.75 38.83 53.54
CA GLU A 383 24.06 39.23 54.08
C GLU A 383 24.12 40.76 54.34
N VAL A 384 23.64 41.57 53.39
CA VAL A 384 23.53 43.03 53.54
C VAL A 384 22.55 43.39 54.67
N ASP A 385 21.44 42.67 54.82
CA ASP A 385 20.44 42.90 55.85
C ASP A 385 20.92 42.43 57.24
N LYS A 386 21.72 41.35 57.32
CA LYS A 386 22.46 40.94 58.54
C LYS A 386 23.50 41.97 58.97
N ALA A 387 24.18 42.60 58.01
CA ALA A 387 25.10 43.70 58.30
C ALA A 387 24.35 44.96 58.80
N ARG A 388 23.11 45.16 58.33
CA ARG A 388 22.24 46.29 58.72
C ARG A 388 21.54 46.09 60.06
N THR A 389 21.12 44.87 60.39
CA THR A 389 20.50 44.50 61.67
C THR A 389 21.50 44.42 62.82
N ARG A 390 22.80 44.16 62.56
CA ARG A 390 23.86 44.38 63.56
C ARG A 390 24.09 45.86 63.92
N ALA A 391 23.52 46.79 63.16
CA ALA A 391 23.68 48.23 63.37
C ALA A 391 22.44 48.92 63.96
N ASN A 392 21.30 48.26 64.09
CA ASN A 392 20.09 48.85 64.67
C ASN A 392 19.19 47.77 65.30
N ASP A 393 19.13 47.76 66.63
CA ASP A 393 18.07 47.11 67.39
C ASP A 393 16.81 47.99 67.36
N ALA A 394 15.81 47.61 66.54
CA ALA A 394 14.38 47.81 66.83
C ALA A 394 13.49 47.35 65.66
N ALA A 395 12.35 46.74 66.04
CA ALA A 395 11.14 46.45 65.26
C ALA A 395 11.13 45.19 64.38
N TYR A 396 10.52 44.13 64.93
CA TYR A 396 9.94 43.00 64.20
C TYR A 396 8.76 43.47 63.34
N LEU A 397 8.88 43.39 62.01
CA LEU A 397 7.75 43.41 61.07
C LEU A 397 7.53 42.00 60.51
N PRO A 398 6.28 41.53 60.34
CA PRO A 398 6.01 40.19 59.83
C PRO A 398 6.34 40.09 58.33
N LEU A 399 6.83 38.92 57.92
CA LEU A 399 7.20 38.58 56.54
C LEU A 399 6.00 38.73 55.57
N PRO A 400 6.20 39.22 54.33
CA PRO A 400 5.11 39.37 53.38
C PRO A 400 4.61 38.01 52.86
N ALA A 401 3.29 37.93 52.68
CA ALA A 401 2.55 36.76 52.18
C ALA A 401 2.76 36.46 50.68
N THR A 402 3.98 36.61 50.16
CA THR A 402 4.31 36.41 48.73
C THR A 402 4.83 35.02 48.40
N ALA A 403 5.10 34.18 49.41
CA ALA A 403 5.70 32.85 49.19
C ALA A 403 4.75 31.81 48.55
N ARG A 404 3.43 32.00 48.63
CA ARG A 404 2.45 31.06 48.01
C ARG A 404 2.18 31.33 46.52
N ALA A 405 2.52 32.50 45.99
CA ALA A 405 2.25 32.84 44.58
C ALA A 405 3.31 32.32 43.59
N GLY A 406 4.51 31.92 44.07
CA GLY A 406 5.64 31.54 43.21
C GLY A 406 5.45 30.24 42.40
N TRP A 407 4.65 29.30 42.90
CA TRP A 407 4.49 27.99 42.26
C TRP A 407 3.54 28.00 41.05
N HIS A 408 2.54 28.89 41.04
CA HIS A 408 1.63 29.04 39.89
C HIS A 408 2.21 29.96 38.81
N ALA A 409 2.97 30.99 39.19
CA ALA A 409 3.59 31.93 38.24
C ALA A 409 4.73 31.30 37.40
N ALA A 410 5.44 30.30 37.93
CA ALA A 410 6.54 29.62 37.22
C ALA A 410 6.09 28.60 36.14
N ARG A 411 4.83 28.12 36.19
CA ARG A 411 4.30 27.13 35.23
C ARG A 411 3.92 27.74 33.87
N LEU A 412 3.42 28.98 33.84
CA LEU A 412 3.04 29.67 32.59
C LEU A 412 4.22 29.88 31.60
N PRO A 413 5.41 30.35 32.02
CA PRO A 413 6.54 30.56 31.10
C PRO A 413 7.13 29.24 30.57
N PHE A 414 7.11 28.17 31.36
CA PHE A 414 7.56 26.84 30.95
C PHE A 414 6.70 26.28 29.82
N ALA A 415 5.37 26.25 30.02
CA ALA A 415 4.42 25.76 29.03
C ALA A 415 4.50 26.58 27.73
N ARG A 416 4.58 27.92 27.84
CA ARG A 416 4.75 28.82 26.69
C ARG A 416 6.05 28.54 25.92
N HIS A 417 7.14 28.17 26.59
CA HIS A 417 8.40 27.85 25.92
C HIS A 417 8.32 26.52 25.15
N ALA A 418 7.80 25.48 25.79
CA ALA A 418 7.65 24.17 25.15
C ALA A 418 6.69 24.24 23.95
N VAL A 419 5.55 24.91 24.10
CA VAL A 419 4.59 25.16 23.00
C VAL A 419 5.26 25.89 21.86
N ARG A 420 6.07 26.93 22.13
CA ARG A 420 6.79 27.65 21.09
C ARG A 420 7.76 26.76 20.31
N ILE A 421 8.47 25.85 20.97
CA ILE A 421 9.36 24.89 20.29
C ILE A 421 8.56 23.99 19.35
N VAL A 422 7.45 23.42 19.83
CA VAL A 422 6.58 22.55 19.04
C VAL A 422 6.01 23.30 17.83
N VAL A 423 5.51 24.51 18.04
CA VAL A 423 4.98 25.37 16.96
C VAL A 423 6.08 25.69 15.93
N GLU A 424 7.29 26.05 16.38
CA GLU A 424 8.40 26.33 15.47
C GLU A 424 8.83 25.11 14.66
N VAL A 425 8.79 23.90 15.23
CA VAL A 425 9.06 22.65 14.50
C VAL A 425 7.93 22.32 13.53
N ALA A 426 6.67 22.42 13.96
CA ALA A 426 5.48 22.16 13.14
C ALA A 426 5.39 23.12 11.94
N ALA A 427 5.80 24.39 12.10
CA ALA A 427 5.85 25.37 11.03
C ALA A 427 6.79 24.99 9.86
N LEU A 428 7.70 24.03 10.05
CA LEU A 428 8.48 23.41 8.98
C LEU A 428 7.90 22.06 8.56
N ALA A 429 7.63 21.19 9.53
CA ALA A 429 7.27 19.80 9.28
C ALA A 429 5.93 19.66 8.53
N VAL A 430 4.91 20.44 8.91
CA VAL A 430 3.57 20.35 8.30
C VAL A 430 3.58 20.81 6.83
N PRO A 431 4.11 21.99 6.47
CA PRO A 431 4.20 22.38 5.07
C PRO A 431 5.07 21.44 4.23
N LEU A 432 6.18 20.94 4.80
CA LEU A 432 7.03 19.97 4.10
C LEU A 432 6.29 18.65 3.83
N TYR A 433 5.56 18.13 4.83
CA TYR A 433 4.74 16.94 4.67
C TYR A 433 3.70 17.14 3.57
N ALA A 434 2.95 18.25 3.61
CA ALA A 434 1.97 18.58 2.58
C ALA A 434 2.61 18.69 1.17
N ALA A 435 3.78 19.34 1.07
CA ALA A 435 4.52 19.43 -0.19
C ALA A 435 4.96 18.05 -0.72
N LEU A 436 5.39 17.15 0.17
CA LEU A 436 5.76 15.78 -0.20
C LEU A 436 4.57 14.95 -0.64
N LEU A 437 3.39 15.15 -0.05
CA LEU A 437 2.17 14.50 -0.54
C LEU A 437 1.75 15.05 -1.91
N LEU A 438 1.78 16.38 -2.08
CA LEU A 438 1.43 17.06 -3.33
C LEU A 438 2.38 16.70 -4.48
N PHE A 439 3.65 16.44 -4.19
CA PHE A 439 4.63 16.00 -5.20
C PHE A 439 4.06 14.88 -6.07
N PHE A 440 3.47 13.85 -5.46
CA PHE A 440 2.92 12.68 -6.16
C PHE A 440 1.59 12.95 -6.90
N TYR A 441 1.01 14.13 -6.78
CA TYR A 441 -0.09 14.57 -7.64
C TYR A 441 0.42 15.30 -8.89
N ILE A 442 1.67 15.79 -8.89
CA ILE A 442 2.25 16.64 -9.94
C ILE A 442 3.20 15.86 -10.84
N VAL A 443 4.22 15.23 -10.25
CA VAL A 443 5.03 14.22 -10.96
C VAL A 443 4.18 13.01 -11.15
#